data_AF-A0A1G3LCJ1-F1
#
_entry.id   AF-A0A1G3LCJ1-F1
#
_cell.length_a   1.000
_cell.length_b   1.000
_cell.length_c   1.000
_cell.angle_alpha   90.00
_cell.angle_beta   90.00
_cell.angle_gamma   90.00
#
_symmetry.space_group_name_H-M   'P 1'
#
loop_
_entity.id
_entity.type
_entity.pdbx_description
1 polymer ?
#
loop_
_entity_poly.entity_id
_entity_poly.type
_entity_poly.pdbx_seq_one_letter_code
_entity_poly.pdbx_strand_id
1 'polypeptide(L)'
;MDTVAALNGPRGATMKKISLVVLVMSAVVAFAGADGPRYVYEMRELIKATGSAASQAWAMNMGVVSEAARLYTPVSFTKVGGTLSLSMDATMSFSLGRSVEVERSDERVLLRHEVIVQGAPKLPRASKKATLRFSLADLVKNGGSYAGSPLMYALRKAIADSSYQSGRAWIVSAMYNGAGRFSIVVGLSKK
;
A
#
# COMPACT_ATOMS: atom_id res chain seq x y z
N MET A 1 -73.49 30.20 35.72
CA MET A 1 -74.33 28.98 35.64
C MET A 1 -73.64 28.04 34.69
N ASP A 2 -72.99 27.02 35.30
CA ASP A 2 -72.89 25.61 34.90
C ASP A 2 -72.61 25.27 33.42
N THR A 3 -71.71 24.37 33.02
CA THR A 3 -71.37 23.06 33.63
C THR A 3 -70.13 22.46 32.91
N VAL A 4 -69.11 22.05 33.70
CA VAL A 4 -68.43 20.72 33.76
C VAL A 4 -67.73 20.05 32.55
N ALA A 5 -66.41 19.81 32.78
CA ALA A 5 -65.53 18.63 32.56
C ALA A 5 -65.10 18.10 31.17
N ALA A 6 -63.77 17.86 31.06
CA ALA A 6 -63.13 16.51 31.00
C ALA A 6 -61.62 16.66 30.66
N LEU A 7 -60.69 16.27 31.56
CA LEU A 7 -59.94 15.00 31.58
C LEU A 7 -59.08 14.71 30.33
N ASN A 8 -57.74 14.80 30.46
CA ASN A 8 -56.80 13.66 30.35
C ASN A 8 -55.38 14.05 29.89
N GLY A 9 -54.38 13.55 30.63
CA GLY A 9 -53.15 13.02 30.02
C GLY A 9 -51.81 13.61 30.51
N PRO A 10 -51.07 12.92 31.40
CA PRO A 10 -49.64 13.19 31.58
C PRO A 10 -48.87 12.70 30.34
N ARG A 11 -48.20 13.62 29.63
CA ARG A 11 -47.30 13.26 28.53
C ARG A 11 -46.03 12.64 29.10
N GLY A 12 -46.05 11.31 29.21
CA GLY A 12 -44.91 10.48 29.54
C GLY A 12 -43.75 10.72 28.57
N ALA A 13 -42.59 11.00 29.15
CA ALA A 13 -41.32 11.06 28.46
C ALA A 13 -41.00 9.70 27.81
N THR A 14 -40.83 9.68 26.49
CA THR A 14 -40.23 8.55 25.77
C THR A 14 -38.90 9.01 25.18
N MET A 15 -37.85 8.90 25.99
CA MET A 15 -36.46 8.92 25.53
C MET A 15 -36.26 7.74 24.56
N LYS A 16 -36.25 8.02 23.25
CA LYS A 16 -35.79 7.07 22.24
C LYS A 16 -34.29 6.86 22.42
N LYS A 17 -33.92 5.72 23.00
CA LYS A 17 -32.55 5.20 22.99
C LYS A 17 -32.16 4.94 21.53
N ILE A 18 -31.37 5.84 20.95
CA ILE A 18 -30.74 5.63 19.65
C ILE A 18 -29.57 4.68 19.90
N SER A 19 -29.81 3.39 19.72
CA SER A 19 -28.75 2.38 19.70
C SER A 19 -27.94 2.55 18.41
N LEU A 20 -26.74 3.12 18.54
CA LEU A 20 -25.75 3.19 17.47
C LEU A 20 -25.26 1.78 17.15
N VAL A 21 -25.73 1.21 16.05
CA VAL A 21 -25.22 -0.05 15.50
C VAL A 21 -23.84 0.24 14.90
N VAL A 22 -22.78 -0.13 15.63
CA VAL A 22 -21.41 -0.14 15.11
C VAL A 22 -21.27 -1.33 14.18
N LEU A 23 -21.48 -1.10 12.89
CA LEU A 23 -21.19 -2.07 11.84
C LEU A 23 -19.66 -2.17 11.68
N VAL A 24 -19.04 -3.10 12.41
CA VAL A 24 -17.64 -3.48 12.19
C VAL A 24 -17.58 -4.24 10.86
N MET A 25 -17.31 -3.53 9.76
CA MET A 25 -16.94 -4.19 8.50
C MET A 25 -15.56 -4.84 8.69
N SER A 26 -15.57 -6.11 9.08
CA SER A 26 -14.43 -7.00 8.97
C SER A 26 -14.13 -7.20 7.49
N ALA A 27 -13.22 -6.39 6.95
CA ALA A 27 -12.66 -6.62 5.62
C ALA A 27 -11.96 -8.00 5.64
N VAL A 28 -12.55 -8.97 4.95
CA VAL A 28 -11.94 -10.27 4.70
C VAL A 28 -10.72 -10.02 3.82
N VAL A 29 -9.53 -9.98 4.43
CA VAL A 29 -8.27 -9.89 3.71
C VAL A 29 -7.96 -11.28 3.19
N ALA A 30 -8.33 -11.55 1.94
CA ALA A 30 -7.85 -12.73 1.23
C ALA A 30 -6.33 -12.63 1.13
N PHE A 31 -5.63 -13.49 1.88
CA PHE A 31 -4.19 -13.67 1.70
C PHE A 31 -3.98 -14.30 0.33
N ALA A 32 -3.48 -13.52 -0.63
CA ALA A 32 -3.04 -14.07 -1.91
C ALA A 32 -1.95 -15.12 -1.63
N GLY A 33 -2.22 -16.36 -2.06
CA GLY A 33 -1.22 -17.41 -2.14
C GLY A 33 -0.09 -17.03 -3.11
N ALA A 34 0.94 -17.86 -3.19
CA ALA A 34 2.15 -17.60 -3.98
C ALA A 34 1.86 -17.22 -5.44
N ASP A 35 0.74 -17.72 -5.99
CA ASP A 35 0.33 -17.62 -7.40
C ASP A 35 -0.88 -16.68 -7.65
N GLY A 36 -1.28 -15.86 -6.67
CA GLY A 36 -2.35 -14.88 -6.82
C GLY A 36 -1.88 -13.54 -7.43
N PRO A 37 -2.79 -12.72 -7.99
CA PRO A 37 -2.44 -11.41 -8.53
C PRO A 37 -1.83 -10.51 -7.44
N ARG A 38 -0.69 -9.91 -7.75
CA ARG A 38 0.01 -8.97 -6.86
C ARG A 38 -0.20 -7.54 -7.37
N TYR A 39 -0.08 -6.56 -6.46
CA TYR A 39 -0.40 -5.17 -6.79
C TYR A 39 0.80 -4.26 -6.59
N VAL A 40 1.26 -3.65 -7.68
CA VAL A 40 2.25 -2.58 -7.66
C VAL A 40 1.53 -1.24 -7.75
N TYR A 41 2.00 -0.27 -6.96
CA TYR A 41 1.47 1.08 -6.97
C TYR A 41 2.50 2.02 -7.56
N GLU A 42 2.07 2.88 -8.48
CA GLU A 42 2.92 3.85 -9.17
C GLU A 42 2.27 5.23 -9.04
N MET A 43 3.05 6.23 -8.61
CA MET A 43 2.61 7.63 -8.62
C MET A 43 3.19 8.34 -9.83
N ARG A 44 2.32 8.94 -10.65
CA ARG A 44 2.71 9.73 -11.83
C ARG A 44 2.44 11.20 -11.60
N GLU A 45 3.37 12.04 -12.04
CA GLU A 45 3.18 13.49 -12.12
C GLU A 45 2.67 13.84 -13.52
N LEU A 46 1.51 14.50 -13.61
CA LEU A 46 0.84 14.82 -14.86
C LEU A 46 1.60 15.90 -15.66
N ILE A 47 2.36 16.77 -14.97
CA ILE A 47 3.04 17.93 -15.57
C ILE A 47 4.47 17.61 -16.03
N LYS A 48 5.13 16.59 -15.47
CA LYS A 48 6.51 16.20 -15.83
C LYS A 48 6.60 15.14 -16.93
N ALA A 49 5.48 14.77 -17.54
CA ALA A 49 5.44 13.86 -18.68
C ALA A 49 5.93 14.57 -19.96
N THR A 50 7.18 15.04 -19.99
CA THR A 50 7.85 15.60 -21.17
C THR A 50 8.60 14.50 -21.91
N GLY A 51 7.93 13.85 -22.86
CA GLY A 51 8.47 12.80 -23.73
C GLY A 51 7.39 12.33 -24.72
N SER A 52 7.75 11.60 -25.78
CA SER A 52 6.73 11.02 -26.66
C SER A 52 5.91 9.98 -25.90
N ALA A 53 4.60 9.86 -26.19
CA ALA A 53 3.72 8.91 -25.51
C ALA A 53 4.26 7.46 -25.56
N ALA A 54 4.96 7.09 -26.64
CA ALA A 54 5.61 5.79 -26.79
C ALA A 54 6.84 5.62 -25.86
N SER A 55 7.70 6.64 -25.75
CA SER A 55 8.87 6.61 -24.85
C SER A 55 8.45 6.57 -23.38
N GLN A 56 7.36 7.27 -23.04
CA GLN A 56 6.75 7.20 -21.71
C GLN A 56 6.16 5.83 -21.46
N ALA A 57 5.38 5.27 -22.38
CA ALA A 57 4.79 3.93 -22.22
C ALA A 57 5.87 2.86 -22.02
N TRP A 58 6.98 2.96 -22.74
CA TRP A 58 8.10 2.03 -22.62
C TRP A 58 8.84 2.15 -21.28
N ALA A 59 9.21 3.37 -20.87
CA ALA A 59 9.84 3.63 -19.58
C ALA A 59 8.91 3.24 -18.40
N MET A 60 7.60 3.46 -18.54
CA MET A 60 6.58 3.12 -17.54
C MET A 60 6.42 1.61 -17.37
N ASN A 61 6.29 0.86 -18.47
CA ASN A 61 6.15 -0.60 -18.40
C ASN A 61 7.41 -1.26 -17.84
N MET A 62 8.60 -0.77 -18.19
CA MET A 62 9.85 -1.25 -17.60
C MET A 62 9.99 -0.88 -16.12
N GLY A 63 9.59 0.34 -15.74
CA GLY A 63 9.60 0.81 -14.35
C GLY A 63 8.74 -0.06 -13.43
N VAL A 64 7.48 -0.30 -13.82
CA VAL A 64 6.53 -1.12 -13.03
C VAL A 64 7.00 -2.56 -12.91
N VAL A 65 7.52 -3.16 -13.99
CA VAL A 65 8.05 -4.53 -13.96
C VAL A 65 9.30 -4.62 -13.07
N SER A 66 10.19 -3.62 -13.12
CA SER A 66 11.38 -3.59 -12.26
C SER A 66 11.04 -3.37 -10.78
N GLU A 67 10.01 -2.60 -10.49
CA GLU A 67 9.45 -2.43 -9.14
C GLU A 67 8.80 -3.73 -8.67
N ALA A 68 7.93 -4.34 -9.48
CA ALA A 68 7.33 -5.64 -9.18
C ALA A 68 8.40 -6.69 -8.83
N ALA A 69 9.50 -6.71 -9.60
CA ALA A 69 10.64 -7.58 -9.35
C ALA A 69 11.29 -7.35 -8.00
N ARG A 70 11.59 -6.09 -7.67
CA ARG A 70 12.27 -5.73 -6.41
C ARG A 70 11.41 -5.93 -5.18
N LEU A 71 10.09 -5.90 -5.32
CA LEU A 71 9.19 -5.82 -4.18
C LEU A 71 8.64 -7.18 -3.77
N TYR A 72 8.56 -8.11 -4.72
CA TYR A 72 8.00 -9.44 -4.52
C TYR A 72 9.03 -10.58 -4.56
N THR A 73 10.29 -10.25 -4.85
CA THR A 73 11.46 -11.05 -4.49
C THR A 73 12.02 -10.60 -3.13
N PRO A 74 12.65 -11.50 -2.36
CA PRO A 74 13.55 -11.09 -1.31
C PRO A 74 14.74 -10.32 -1.88
N VAL A 75 14.92 -9.08 -1.42
CA VAL A 75 16.13 -8.31 -1.70
C VAL A 75 17.11 -8.45 -0.55
N SER A 76 18.38 -8.68 -0.87
CA SER A 76 19.48 -8.59 0.08
C SER A 76 19.81 -7.13 0.35
N PHE A 77 20.04 -6.78 1.62
CA PHE A 77 20.44 -5.44 2.00
C PHE A 77 21.67 -5.43 2.91
N THR A 78 22.42 -4.33 2.86
CA THR A 78 23.50 -4.02 3.80
C THR A 78 23.54 -2.52 4.06
N LYS A 79 23.73 -2.14 5.33
CA LYS A 79 23.92 -0.77 5.80
C LYS A 79 25.41 -0.55 6.04
N VAL A 80 26.02 0.39 5.33
CA VAL A 80 27.44 0.76 5.51
C VAL A 80 27.55 2.27 5.53
N GLY A 81 28.06 2.85 6.62
CA GLY A 81 28.33 4.29 6.72
C GLY A 81 27.11 5.17 6.41
N GLY A 82 25.90 4.77 6.85
CA GLY A 82 24.65 5.49 6.55
C GLY A 82 24.08 5.25 5.15
N THR A 83 24.80 4.53 4.29
CA THR A 83 24.33 4.14 2.95
C THR A 83 23.64 2.78 3.00
N LEU A 84 22.53 2.66 2.27
CA LEU A 84 21.78 1.41 2.11
C LEU A 84 22.04 0.84 0.71
N SER A 85 22.69 -0.32 0.66
CA SER A 85 22.87 -1.10 -0.58
C SER A 85 21.80 -2.18 -0.66
N LEU A 86 21.17 -2.31 -1.83
CA LEU A 86 20.17 -3.33 -2.13
C LEU A 86 20.65 -4.17 -3.32
N SER A 87 20.51 -5.50 -3.22
CA SER A 87 20.78 -6.44 -4.30
C SER A 87 19.62 -7.41 -4.42
N MET A 88 19.29 -7.80 -5.64
CA MET A 88 18.21 -8.75 -5.92
C MET A 88 18.84 -10.10 -6.26
N ASP A 89 18.46 -11.15 -5.53
CA ASP A 89 19.09 -12.47 -5.63
C ASP A 89 18.45 -13.36 -6.72
N ALA A 90 17.44 -12.88 -7.46
CA ALA A 90 16.63 -13.70 -8.35
C ALA A 90 16.32 -13.04 -9.71
N THR A 91 16.32 -13.87 -10.75
CA THR A 91 15.73 -13.56 -12.07
C THR A 91 14.28 -14.03 -12.06
N MET A 92 13.35 -13.15 -12.41
CA MET A 92 11.92 -13.44 -12.44
C MET A 92 11.30 -12.97 -13.75
N SER A 93 10.25 -13.66 -14.19
CA SER A 93 9.39 -13.24 -15.29
C SER A 93 8.09 -12.66 -14.74
N PHE A 94 7.70 -11.51 -15.28
CA PHE A 94 6.48 -10.80 -14.92
C PHE A 94 5.63 -10.58 -16.15
N SER A 95 4.32 -10.68 -15.98
CA SER A 95 3.36 -10.11 -16.91
C SER A 95 2.49 -9.08 -16.20
N LEU A 96 2.23 -7.99 -16.90
CA LEU A 96 1.31 -6.95 -16.46
C LEU A 96 -0.12 -7.40 -16.78
N GLY A 97 -0.97 -7.39 -15.75
CA GLY A 97 -2.41 -7.59 -15.87
C GLY A 97 -3.12 -6.25 -16.03
N ARG A 98 -4.27 -6.10 -15.36
CA ARG A 98 -5.06 -4.86 -15.40
C ARG A 98 -4.35 -3.72 -14.67
N SER A 99 -4.42 -2.53 -15.25
CA SER A 99 -4.03 -1.28 -14.59
C SER A 99 -5.28 -0.42 -14.34
N VAL A 100 -5.38 0.16 -13.15
CA VAL A 100 -6.50 1.05 -12.78
C VAL A 100 -5.98 2.29 -12.07
N GLU A 101 -6.57 3.45 -12.35
CA GLU A 101 -6.42 4.63 -11.50
C GLU A 101 -7.16 4.37 -10.19
N VAL A 102 -6.45 4.50 -9.07
CA VAL A 102 -7.03 4.35 -7.73
C VAL A 102 -7.23 5.69 -7.04
N GLU A 103 -6.48 6.71 -7.43
CA GLU A 103 -6.68 8.09 -6.98
C GLU A 103 -6.12 9.07 -8.01
N ARG A 104 -6.76 10.23 -8.15
CA ARG A 104 -6.30 11.34 -9.00
C ARG A 104 -6.40 12.65 -8.22
N SER A 105 -5.40 13.47 -8.42
CA SER A 105 -5.30 14.87 -8.01
C SER A 105 -4.96 15.72 -9.23
N ASP A 106 -5.00 17.04 -9.10
CA ASP A 106 -4.73 17.97 -10.21
C ASP A 106 -3.32 17.79 -10.81
N GLU A 107 -2.34 17.43 -9.99
CA GLU A 107 -0.95 17.29 -10.40
C GLU A 107 -0.50 15.85 -10.58
N ARG A 108 -1.24 14.87 -10.03
CA ARG A 108 -0.77 13.50 -9.91
C ARG A 108 -1.87 12.47 -10.03
N VAL A 109 -1.50 11.28 -10.50
CA VAL A 109 -2.36 10.10 -10.49
C VAL A 109 -1.65 8.94 -9.80
N LEU A 110 -2.38 8.24 -8.94
CA LEU A 110 -1.97 6.97 -8.37
C LEU A 110 -2.59 5.83 -9.18
N LEU A 111 -1.73 4.98 -9.72
CA LEU A 111 -2.12 3.79 -10.46
C LEU A 111 -1.85 2.55 -9.62
N ARG A 112 -2.74 1.57 -9.78
CA ARG A 112 -2.54 0.20 -9.29
C ARG A 112 -2.43 -0.73 -10.48
N HIS A 113 -1.30 -1.39 -10.58
CA HIS A 113 -1.01 -2.40 -11.58
C HIS A 113 -1.15 -3.78 -10.96
N GLU A 114 -1.97 -4.62 -11.58
CA GLU A 114 -1.95 -6.05 -11.35
C GLU A 114 -0.71 -6.65 -12.03
N VAL A 115 0.03 -7.46 -11.30
CA VAL A 115 1.21 -8.14 -11.80
C VAL A 115 1.09 -9.62 -11.47
N ILE A 116 1.29 -10.45 -12.49
CA ILE A 116 1.39 -11.90 -12.36
C ILE A 116 2.87 -12.23 -12.33
N VAL A 117 3.29 -12.88 -11.25
CA VAL A 117 4.68 -13.28 -11.03
C VAL A 117 4.80 -14.76 -11.32
N GLN A 118 5.61 -15.14 -12.31
CA GLN A 118 5.89 -16.54 -12.62
C GLN A 118 7.25 -16.93 -12.04
N GLY A 119 7.33 -18.13 -11.44
CA GLY A 119 8.58 -18.64 -10.86
C GLY A 119 9.02 -17.91 -9.59
N ALA A 120 8.08 -17.40 -8.79
CA ALA A 120 8.43 -16.73 -7.54
C ALA A 120 9.11 -17.71 -6.57
N PRO A 121 10.35 -17.45 -6.08
CA PRO A 121 10.96 -18.29 -5.08
C PRO A 121 10.12 -18.16 -3.81
N LYS A 122 10.09 -19.26 -3.06
CA LYS A 122 9.44 -19.27 -1.74
C LYS A 122 10.03 -18.16 -0.89
N LEU A 123 9.17 -17.26 -0.41
CA LEU A 123 9.59 -16.18 0.47
C LEU A 123 10.18 -16.80 1.75
N PRO A 124 11.33 -16.30 2.24
CA PRO A 124 11.92 -16.78 3.47
C PRO A 124 11.01 -16.49 4.66
N ARG A 125 11.24 -17.18 5.78
CA ARG A 125 10.52 -16.88 7.02
C ARG A 125 11.00 -15.53 7.55
N ALA A 126 10.07 -14.59 7.75
CA ALA A 126 10.38 -13.31 8.38
C ALA A 126 10.77 -13.50 9.85
N SER A 127 11.94 -13.00 10.23
CA SER A 127 12.33 -12.85 11.64
C SER A 127 11.56 -11.69 12.30
N LYS A 128 11.26 -10.64 11.51
CA LYS A 128 10.46 -9.48 11.93
C LYS A 128 9.52 -9.07 10.81
N LYS A 129 8.34 -8.56 11.16
CA LYS A 129 7.45 -7.85 10.25
C LYS A 129 7.33 -6.40 10.68
N ALA A 130 7.43 -5.47 9.74
CA ALA A 130 7.20 -4.05 9.95
C ALA A 130 5.95 -3.63 9.18
N THR A 131 4.99 -3.01 9.86
CA THR A 131 3.80 -2.44 9.21
C THR A 131 3.98 -0.94 9.11
N LEU A 132 4.04 -0.43 7.88
CA LEU A 132 4.18 0.98 7.59
C LEU A 132 2.84 1.52 7.11
N ARG A 133 2.44 2.63 7.74
CA ARG A 133 1.26 3.39 7.36
C ARG A 133 1.66 4.82 7.05
N PHE A 134 1.28 5.30 5.89
CA PHE A 134 1.60 6.65 5.44
C PHE A 134 0.59 7.10 4.39
N SER A 135 0.41 8.41 4.28
CA SER A 135 -0.41 9.01 3.23
C SER A 135 0.38 9.24 1.94
N LEU A 136 -0.33 9.50 0.83
CA LEU A 136 0.31 9.99 -0.40
C LEU A 136 1.09 11.28 -0.17
N ALA A 137 0.55 12.20 0.64
CA ALA A 137 1.23 13.44 1.00
C ALA A 137 2.55 13.19 1.75
N ASP A 138 2.54 12.24 2.70
CA ASP A 138 3.76 11.85 3.42
C ASP A 138 4.81 11.24 2.49
N LEU A 139 4.38 10.44 1.52
CA LEU A 139 5.26 9.84 0.52
C LEU A 139 5.89 10.90 -0.39
N VAL A 140 5.11 11.88 -0.86
CA VAL A 140 5.65 12.98 -1.67
C VAL A 140 6.64 13.81 -0.87
N LYS A 141 6.31 14.13 0.39
CA LYS A 141 7.15 14.97 1.23
C LYS A 141 8.44 14.29 1.69
N ASN A 142 8.37 13.01 2.05
CA ASN A 142 9.46 12.30 2.71
C ASN A 142 10.09 11.19 1.86
N GLY A 143 9.53 10.89 0.68
CA GLY A 143 9.96 9.78 -0.17
C GLY A 143 11.24 10.05 -0.96
N GLY A 144 11.64 11.31 -1.12
CA GLY A 144 12.83 11.70 -1.87
C GLY A 144 12.81 11.12 -3.29
N SER A 145 13.88 10.44 -3.70
CA SER A 145 13.98 9.75 -4.99
C SER A 145 12.98 8.60 -5.18
N TYR A 146 12.27 8.20 -4.12
CA TYR A 146 11.28 7.12 -4.14
C TYR A 146 9.85 7.61 -3.91
N ALA A 147 9.59 8.92 -4.00
CA ALA A 147 8.24 9.46 -3.92
C ALA A 147 7.29 8.85 -4.98
N GLY A 148 7.83 8.41 -6.12
CA GLY A 148 7.08 7.70 -7.18
C GLY A 148 6.77 6.23 -6.88
N SER A 149 7.41 5.63 -5.87
CA SER A 149 7.25 4.23 -5.50
C SER A 149 6.92 4.07 -4.00
N PRO A 150 5.62 3.94 -3.67
CA PRO A 150 5.18 3.68 -2.30
C PRO A 150 5.83 2.44 -1.68
N LEU A 151 6.02 1.39 -2.48
CA LEU A 151 6.52 0.11 -2.01
C LEU A 151 8.03 0.16 -1.74
N MET A 152 8.81 0.81 -2.61
CA MET A 152 10.25 1.01 -2.38
C MET A 152 10.51 1.93 -1.18
N TYR A 153 9.71 2.98 -1.04
CA TYR A 153 9.73 3.84 0.15
C TYR A 153 9.49 3.02 1.42
N ALA A 154 8.44 2.19 1.44
CA ALA A 154 8.12 1.34 2.58
C ALA A 154 9.25 0.35 2.92
N LEU A 155 9.81 -0.30 1.89
CA LEU A 155 10.91 -1.25 2.02
C LEU A 155 12.15 -0.59 2.64
N ARG A 156 12.59 0.55 2.07
CA ARG A 156 13.77 1.29 2.56
C ARG A 156 13.55 1.79 3.98
N LYS A 157 12.37 2.33 4.28
CA LYS A 157 12.04 2.80 5.62
C LYS A 157 12.02 1.66 6.63
N ALA A 158 11.43 0.51 6.30
CA ALA A 158 11.45 -0.68 7.14
C ALA A 158 12.88 -1.17 7.42
N ILE A 159 13.74 -1.18 6.40
CA ILE A 159 15.15 -1.55 6.57
C ILE A 159 15.85 -0.53 7.46
N ALA A 160 15.71 0.77 7.19
CA ALA A 160 16.32 1.84 7.97
C ALA A 160 15.95 1.76 9.45
N ASP A 161 14.66 1.59 9.76
CA ASP A 161 14.10 1.48 11.11
C ASP A 161 14.44 0.12 11.80
N SER A 162 15.01 -0.84 11.08
CA SER A 162 15.45 -2.12 11.65
C SER A 162 16.83 -2.03 12.31
N SER A 163 17.08 -2.83 13.34
CA SER A 163 18.40 -2.97 13.95
C SER A 163 19.38 -3.84 13.15
N TYR A 164 18.95 -4.42 12.03
CA TYR A 164 19.78 -5.31 11.22
C TYR A 164 20.72 -4.48 10.34
N GLN A 165 22.02 -4.79 10.41
CA GLN A 165 23.03 -4.19 9.53
C GLN A 165 23.04 -4.84 8.15
N SER A 166 22.70 -6.12 8.05
CA SER A 166 22.52 -6.82 6.79
C SER A 166 21.43 -7.90 6.94
N GLY A 167 20.84 -8.29 5.82
CA GLY A 167 19.71 -9.20 5.84
C GLY A 167 18.98 -9.28 4.51
N ARG A 168 17.74 -9.77 4.58
CA ARG A 168 16.80 -9.79 3.46
C ARG A 168 15.52 -9.04 3.82
N ALA A 169 14.93 -8.38 2.85
CA ALA A 169 13.66 -7.66 2.98
C ALA A 169 12.73 -7.97 1.79
N TRP A 170 11.42 -8.01 2.00
CA TRP A 170 10.43 -8.21 0.95
C TRP A 170 9.06 -7.65 1.35
N ILE A 171 8.24 -7.30 0.36
CA ILE A 171 6.85 -6.92 0.63
C ILE A 171 6.02 -8.18 0.88
N VAL A 172 5.37 -8.23 2.04
CA VAL A 172 4.43 -9.29 2.42
C VAL A 172 3.03 -8.95 1.93
N SER A 173 2.61 -7.70 2.11
CA SER A 173 1.33 -7.20 1.60
C SER A 173 1.38 -5.69 1.41
N ALA A 174 0.52 -5.19 0.51
CA ALA A 174 0.36 -3.77 0.26
C ALA A 174 -1.12 -3.46 0.01
N MET A 175 -1.66 -2.53 0.79
CA MET A 175 -3.04 -2.10 0.67
C MET A 175 -3.11 -0.58 0.56
N TYR A 176 -4.00 -0.12 -0.30
CA TYR A 176 -4.42 1.26 -0.38
C TYR A 176 -5.90 1.34 -0.01
N ASN A 177 -6.25 2.20 0.95
CA ASN A 177 -7.61 2.24 1.49
C ASN A 177 -8.59 3.13 0.69
N GLY A 178 -8.15 3.74 -0.42
CA GLY A 178 -8.97 4.66 -1.21
C GLY A 178 -9.23 6.01 -0.55
N ALA A 179 -8.63 6.27 0.62
CA ALA A 179 -8.73 7.52 1.36
C ALA A 179 -7.34 8.12 1.60
N GLY A 180 -6.49 8.12 0.57
CA GLY A 180 -5.17 8.73 0.64
C GLY A 180 -4.08 7.92 1.35
N ARG A 181 -4.34 6.70 1.85
CA ARG A 181 -3.42 6.00 2.77
C ARG A 181 -3.02 4.60 2.36
N PHE A 182 -1.73 4.33 2.51
CA PHE A 182 -1.12 3.01 2.39
C PHE A 182 -1.03 2.30 3.74
N SER A 183 -1.17 0.98 3.70
CA SER A 183 -0.76 0.05 4.74
C SER A 183 0.05 -1.07 4.09
N ILE A 184 1.36 -1.04 4.30
CA ILE A 184 2.31 -1.99 3.69
C ILE A 184 3.00 -2.78 4.79
N VAL A 185 3.04 -4.10 4.62
CA VAL A 185 3.76 -5.01 5.53
C VAL A 185 5.04 -5.46 4.85
N VAL A 186 6.16 -5.23 5.52
CA VAL A 186 7.50 -5.62 5.07
C VAL A 186 8.00 -6.75 5.96
N GLY A 187 8.42 -7.85 5.34
CA GLY A 187 9.15 -8.94 5.99
C GLY A 187 10.63 -8.62 6.03
N LEU A 188 11.26 -8.90 7.17
CA LEU A 188 12.70 -8.74 7.38
C LEU A 188 13.26 -10.05 7.94
N SER A 189 14.40 -10.48 7.41
CA SER A 189 15.20 -11.57 7.97
C SER A 189 16.62 -11.08 8.17
N LYS A 190 17.21 -11.44 9.30
CA LYS A 190 18.65 -11.26 9.51
C LYS A 190 19.42 -12.24 8.59
N LYS A 191 20.60 -11.84 8.14
CA LYS A 191 21.58 -12.74 7.53
C LYS A 191 22.39 -13.45 8.61
#